data_AF-P83790-F1
#
_entry.id   AF-P83790-F1
#
_cell.length_a   1.000
_cell.length_b   1.000
_cell.length_c   1.000
_cell.angle_alpha   90.00
_cell.angle_beta   90.00
_cell.angle_gamma   90.00
#
_symmetry.space_group_name_H-M   'P 1'
#
loop_
_entity.id
_entity.type
_entity.pdbx_description
1 polymer ?
#
loop_
_entity_poly.entity_id
_entity_poly.type
_entity_poly.pdbx_seq_one_letter_code
_entity_poly.pdbx_strand_id
1 'polypeptide(L)'
;APECGERASGKRCPNGKCCSQWGYCGTTDNYCGQGCQSQCDYWRCGRDFGGRLCEEDMCCSKYGWCGYSDDHCEDGCQSQCD
;
A
#
# COMPACT_ATOMS: atom_id res chain seq x y z
N ALA A 1 13.75 -6.36 -16.60
CA ALA A 1 14.38 -5.05 -16.30
C ALA A 1 13.65 -4.44 -15.12
N PRO A 2 14.25 -3.50 -14.38
CA PRO A 2 13.54 -2.76 -13.33
C PRO A 2 12.29 -2.07 -13.90
N GLU A 3 11.19 -2.21 -13.18
CA GLU A 3 9.86 -1.69 -13.51
C GLU A 3 9.64 -0.30 -12.90
N CYS A 4 10.30 -0.04 -11.76
CA CYS A 4 10.14 1.14 -10.93
C CYS A 4 11.47 1.58 -10.31
N GLY A 5 11.44 2.76 -9.68
CA GLY A 5 12.55 3.27 -8.89
C GLY A 5 13.71 3.84 -9.72
N GLU A 6 14.86 4.01 -9.09
CA GLU A 6 16.02 4.74 -9.64
C GLU A 6 16.52 4.15 -10.96
N ARG A 7 16.46 2.82 -11.08
CA ARG A 7 16.89 2.09 -12.29
C ARG A 7 15.83 2.06 -13.40
N ALA A 8 14.67 2.67 -13.18
CA ALA A 8 13.58 2.82 -14.13
C ALA A 8 13.15 4.30 -14.26
N SER A 9 14.09 5.24 -14.13
CA SER A 9 13.85 6.70 -14.24
C SER A 9 12.83 7.23 -13.22
N GLY A 10 12.81 6.68 -12.01
CA GLY A 10 11.88 7.09 -10.95
C GLY A 10 10.43 6.70 -11.18
N LYS A 11 10.16 5.80 -12.14
CA LYS A 11 8.81 5.27 -12.37
C LYS A 11 8.24 4.68 -11.09
N ARG A 12 6.95 4.91 -10.87
CA ARG A 12 6.17 4.29 -9.79
C ARG A 12 5.46 3.05 -10.31
N CYS A 13 5.18 2.13 -9.41
CA CYS A 13 4.42 0.95 -9.75
C CYS A 13 2.94 1.28 -9.98
N PRO A 14 2.27 0.56 -10.90
CA PRO A 14 0.82 0.68 -11.05
C PRO A 14 0.09 0.26 -9.76
N ASN A 15 -1.14 0.75 -9.59
CA ASN A 15 -2.04 0.45 -8.46
C ASN A 15 -1.36 0.65 -7.10
N GLY A 16 -0.53 1.69 -6.97
CA GLY A 16 0.12 2.04 -5.71
C GLY A 16 1.11 1.02 -5.15
N LYS A 17 1.45 -0.07 -5.86
CA LYS A 17 2.28 -1.16 -5.32
C LYS A 17 3.66 -0.69 -4.88
N CYS A 18 4.24 -1.35 -3.89
CA CYS A 18 5.58 -1.00 -3.42
C CYS A 18 6.63 -1.29 -4.48
N CYS A 19 7.58 -0.37 -4.62
CA CYS A 19 8.77 -0.58 -5.44
C CYS A 19 9.90 -1.12 -4.57
N SER A 20 10.30 -2.39 -4.76
CA SER A 20 11.38 -3.01 -3.97
C SER A 20 12.74 -2.35 -4.19
N GLN A 21 13.72 -2.66 -3.34
CA GLN A 21 15.12 -2.24 -3.53
C GLN A 21 15.72 -2.69 -4.88
N TRP A 22 15.14 -3.72 -5.50
CA TRP A 22 15.58 -4.26 -6.78
C TRP A 22 14.84 -3.66 -7.98
N GLY A 23 13.89 -2.76 -7.75
CA GLY A 23 13.12 -2.07 -8.78
C GLY A 23 11.98 -2.92 -9.36
N TYR A 24 11.40 -3.81 -8.56
CA TYR A 24 10.23 -4.61 -8.94
C TYR A 24 8.99 -4.20 -8.14
N CYS A 25 7.82 -4.37 -8.74
CA CYS A 25 6.55 -3.99 -8.14
C CYS A 25 5.88 -5.16 -7.42
N GLY A 26 5.43 -4.94 -6.18
CA GLY A 26 4.74 -5.96 -5.41
C GLY A 26 4.18 -5.44 -4.10
N THR A 27 3.50 -6.30 -3.35
CA THR A 27 2.77 -5.93 -2.13
C THR A 27 3.23 -6.70 -0.90
N THR A 28 4.20 -7.61 -1.01
CA THR A 28 4.74 -8.34 0.15
C THR A 28 5.87 -7.55 0.82
N ASP A 29 6.31 -7.99 2.00
CA ASP A 29 7.41 -7.35 2.75
C ASP A 29 8.71 -7.22 1.95
N ASN A 30 8.98 -8.14 1.02
CA ASN A 30 10.13 -8.05 0.12
C ASN A 30 10.09 -6.82 -0.82
N TYR A 31 8.91 -6.22 -0.98
CA TYR A 31 8.66 -5.04 -1.82
C TYR A 31 8.41 -3.79 -0.98
N CYS A 32 7.63 -3.89 0.09
CA CYS A 32 7.19 -2.76 0.93
C CYS A 32 8.10 -2.49 2.12
N GLY A 33 8.86 -3.49 2.56
CA GLY A 33 9.70 -3.41 3.75
C GLY A 33 11.05 -2.75 3.47
N GLN A 34 12.11 -3.35 4.02
CA GLN A 34 13.44 -2.76 3.96
C GLN A 34 13.90 -2.53 2.52
N GLY A 35 14.30 -1.28 2.24
CA GLY A 35 14.80 -0.86 0.94
C GLY A 35 13.72 -0.58 -0.09
N CYS A 36 12.44 -0.52 0.29
CA CYS A 36 11.40 0.01 -0.58
C CYS A 36 11.75 1.43 -1.06
N GLN A 37 11.64 1.67 -2.36
CA GLN A 37 12.00 2.93 -3.02
C GLN A 37 10.83 3.89 -3.16
N SER A 38 9.60 3.39 -3.34
CA SER A 38 8.41 4.23 -3.44
C SER A 38 7.14 3.45 -3.15
N GLN A 39 6.10 4.17 -2.71
CA GLN A 39 4.77 3.63 -2.40
C GLN A 39 4.81 2.55 -1.29
N CYS A 40 5.70 2.73 -0.31
CA CYS A 40 6.00 1.76 0.73
C CYS A 40 4.87 1.57 1.74
N ASP A 41 3.97 2.55 1.83
CA ASP A 41 2.78 2.55 2.69
C ASP A 41 1.56 1.92 2.00
N TYR A 42 1.74 0.99 1.04
CA TYR A 42 0.63 0.37 0.28
C TYR A 42 -0.50 -0.12 1.20
N TRP A 43 -0.13 -0.71 2.34
CA TRP A 43 -1.06 -1.27 3.33
C TRP A 43 -1.58 -0.28 4.36
N ARG A 44 -1.18 1.01 4.31
CA ARG A 44 -1.60 2.03 5.28
C ARG A 44 -2.60 3.00 4.70
N CYS A 45 -3.51 3.45 5.57
CA CYS A 45 -4.67 4.25 5.19
C CYS A 45 -5.22 5.06 6.38
N GLY A 46 -6.22 5.89 6.09
CA GLY A 46 -7.03 6.55 7.10
C GLY A 46 -6.42 7.85 7.63
N ARG A 47 -6.99 8.34 8.73
CA ARG A 47 -6.71 9.68 9.29
C ARG A 47 -5.23 9.94 9.58
N ASP A 48 -4.50 8.92 10.02
CA ASP A 48 -3.08 9.03 10.36
C ASP A 48 -2.17 9.02 9.11
N PHE A 49 -2.73 8.73 7.93
CA PHE A 49 -2.06 8.71 6.63
C PHE A 49 -2.66 9.75 5.68
N GLY A 50 -3.10 10.89 6.21
CA GLY A 50 -3.64 12.00 5.42
C GLY A 50 -4.98 11.67 4.74
N GLY A 51 -5.76 10.74 5.29
CA GLY A 51 -7.02 10.31 4.70
C GLY A 51 -6.85 9.39 3.49
N ARG A 52 -5.67 8.78 3.31
CA ARG A 52 -5.39 7.85 2.21
C ARG A 52 -6.41 6.70 2.20
N LEU A 53 -6.97 6.42 1.01
CA LEU A 53 -7.77 5.23 0.74
C LEU A 53 -6.86 4.03 0.42
N CYS A 54 -7.35 2.83 0.70
CA CYS A 54 -6.66 1.61 0.31
C CYS A 54 -6.86 1.34 -1.18
N GLU A 55 -5.85 0.72 -1.80
CA GLU A 55 -5.98 0.23 -3.17
C GLU A 55 -6.93 -0.98 -3.22
N GLU A 56 -7.40 -1.33 -4.42
CA GLU A 56 -8.24 -2.52 -4.68
C GLU A 56 -9.52 -2.54 -3.83
N ASP A 57 -10.04 -1.36 -3.47
CA ASP A 57 -11.26 -1.16 -2.66
C ASP A 57 -11.22 -1.86 -1.28
N MET A 58 -10.02 -2.11 -0.75
CA MET A 58 -9.86 -2.73 0.58
C MET A 58 -10.41 -1.83 1.69
N CYS A 59 -10.97 -2.43 2.74
CA CYS A 59 -11.38 -1.71 3.92
C CYS A 59 -10.18 -1.14 4.67
N CYS A 60 -10.32 0.09 5.17
CA CYS A 60 -9.34 0.69 6.08
C CYS A 60 -9.75 0.44 7.53
N SER A 61 -9.04 -0.44 8.23
CA SER A 61 -9.34 -0.76 9.64
C SER A 61 -9.21 0.45 10.56
N LYS A 62 -9.76 0.36 11.78
CA LYS A 62 -9.57 1.37 12.83
C LYS A 62 -8.11 1.66 13.19
N TYR A 63 -7.22 0.73 12.86
CA TYR A 63 -5.77 0.80 13.10
C TYR A 63 -4.98 1.34 11.89
N GLY A 64 -5.68 1.77 10.83
CA GLY A 64 -5.07 2.35 9.64
C GLY A 64 -4.35 1.33 8.78
N TRP A 65 -4.87 0.11 8.71
CA TRP A 65 -4.40 -0.98 7.85
C TRP A 65 -5.45 -1.36 6.81
N CYS A 66 -5.00 -1.67 5.60
CA CYS A 66 -5.83 -2.11 4.48
C CYS A 66 -6.02 -3.63 4.48
N GLY A 67 -7.25 -4.10 4.30
CA GLY A 67 -7.55 -5.53 4.16
C GLY A 67 -9.04 -5.80 3.90
N TYR A 68 -9.39 -7.08 3.73
CA TYR A 68 -10.77 -7.52 3.42
C TYR A 68 -11.43 -8.34 4.54
N SER A 69 -10.74 -8.58 5.66
CA SER A 69 -11.36 -9.34 6.76
C SER A 69 -12.33 -8.47 7.55
N ASP A 70 -13.20 -9.12 8.32
CA ASP A 70 -14.14 -8.45 9.23
C ASP A 70 -13.41 -7.47 10.18
N ASP A 71 -12.22 -7.82 10.66
CA ASP A 71 -11.36 -6.94 11.47
C ASP A 71 -11.00 -5.60 10.79
N HIS A 72 -11.06 -5.55 9.45
CA HIS A 72 -10.82 -4.36 8.66
C HIS A 72 -12.11 -3.62 8.29
N CYS A 73 -13.17 -4.36 7.96
CA CYS A 73 -14.40 -3.82 7.37
C CYS A 73 -15.49 -3.49 8.38
N GLU A 74 -15.48 -4.11 9.57
CA GLU A 74 -16.54 -3.93 10.56
C GLU A 74 -16.19 -2.84 11.60
N ASP A 75 -16.19 -3.19 12.90
CA ASP A 75 -16.14 -2.22 14.01
C ASP A 75 -14.92 -1.28 13.93
N GLY A 76 -15.21 -0.03 13.57
CA GLY A 76 -14.26 1.07 13.47
C GLY A 76 -13.57 1.21 12.10
N CYS A 77 -14.07 0.53 11.06
CA CYS A 77 -13.65 0.79 9.69
C CYS A 77 -13.72 2.29 9.35
N GLN A 78 -12.67 2.82 8.73
CA GLN A 78 -12.50 4.23 8.41
C GLN A 78 -12.99 4.59 7.00
N SER A 79 -12.89 3.66 6.05
CA SER A 79 -13.27 3.88 4.65
C SER A 79 -13.35 2.56 3.89
N GLN A 80 -14.18 2.54 2.83
CA GLN A 80 -14.35 1.39 1.92
C GLN A 80 -14.87 0.15 2.67
N CYS A 81 -15.92 0.32 3.47
CA CYS A 81 -16.41 -0.69 4.42
C CYS A 81 -17.50 -1.62 3.84
N ASP A 82 -17.82 -1.50 2.54
CA ASP A 82 -18.96 -2.12 1.86
C ASP A 82 -18.56 -2.87 0.57
#